data_AF-A0A167AS65-F1
#
_entry.id   AF-A0A167AS65-F1
#
_cell.length_a   1.000
_cell.length_b   1.000
_cell.length_c   1.000
_cell.angle_alpha   90.00
_cell.angle_beta   90.00
_cell.angle_gamma   90.00
#
_symmetry.space_group_name_H-M   'P 1'
#
loop_
_entity.id
_entity.type
_entity.pdbx_description
1 polymer ?
#
loop_
_entity_poly.entity_id
_entity_poly.type
_entity_poly.pdbx_seq_one_letter_code
_entity_poly.pdbx_strand_id
1 'polypeptide(L)'
;MKYIGVLAAFILYLAIHKVVAIDSVNIEQESDSEKIKYLSLNYPEKAIEFYKQNASKHLLHSNEETMSVYASVLIAASNSHNIDLMEEVIGLIADDRLDSFRKPYLFTIINVIGVSYAMNMQYTHAIKTHKCALNHTNSHLEKMISKVNLAITYRMHNQPALSYQILQTIDEAILNGRRAAGVLVEKGNTAMVLGEFDSAVRAYKAARVQYLNGGHHRNAMRVVVHLLGAALLDERYKLFDVSRKKLDPQSSTYLTENELTYLKWLDLIYQSIQDNQISELAATYTSNNFAVFIEAGFQAPVESLLKKFKAQHIVSHDPSTTNIVTKIDDKLAHSWCDGA
;
A
#
# COMPACT_ATOMS: atom_id res chain seq x y z
N MET A 1 13.78 6.55 -30.92
CA MET A 1 14.58 6.28 -29.71
C MET A 1 14.66 7.55 -28.88
N LYS A 2 13.83 7.70 -27.83
CA LYS A 2 13.92 8.69 -26.74
C LYS A 2 12.64 8.63 -25.87
N TYR A 3 12.48 7.56 -25.06
CA TYR A 3 11.52 7.52 -23.94
C TYR A 3 12.07 6.55 -22.88
N ILE A 4 13.19 6.93 -22.27
CA ILE A 4 13.70 6.31 -21.05
C ILE A 4 13.90 7.47 -20.08
N GLY A 5 13.00 7.64 -19.12
CA GLY A 5 13.05 8.74 -18.18
C GLY A 5 11.83 8.80 -17.26
N VAL A 6 11.96 8.20 -16.07
CA VAL A 6 11.17 8.48 -14.86
C VAL A 6 9.69 8.01 -14.87
N LEU A 7 9.53 6.70 -14.67
CA LEU A 7 8.36 6.09 -14.00
C LEU A 7 8.72 5.96 -12.51
N ALA A 8 8.49 7.04 -11.75
CA ALA A 8 8.69 7.07 -10.30
C ALA A 8 7.39 6.70 -9.57
N ALA A 9 7.52 5.85 -8.57
CA ALA A 9 6.64 5.69 -7.40
C ALA A 9 5.16 5.30 -7.60
N PHE A 10 4.88 4.09 -8.10
CA PHE A 10 3.76 3.31 -7.55
C PHE A 10 4.27 1.96 -7.07
N ILE A 11 3.67 1.50 -5.97
CA ILE A 11 3.96 0.29 -5.18
C ILE A 11 4.95 0.51 -4.02
N LEU A 12 4.38 0.87 -2.88
CA LEU A 12 4.32 -0.05 -1.75
C LEU A 12 3.09 0.27 -0.90
N TYR A 13 2.11 -0.62 -0.92
CA TYR A 13 0.77 -0.35 -0.41
C TYR A 13 0.61 -0.45 1.12
N LEU A 14 1.63 -0.01 1.84
CA LEU A 14 1.47 0.35 3.24
C LEU A 14 2.02 1.74 3.53
N ALA A 15 2.46 2.52 2.53
CA ALA A 15 3.30 3.70 2.78
C ALA A 15 2.74 5.08 2.42
N ILE A 16 1.42 5.25 2.36
CA ILE A 16 0.83 6.55 2.06
C ILE A 16 0.57 7.28 3.38
N HIS A 17 1.28 8.39 3.59
CA HIS A 17 0.82 9.67 4.17
C HIS A 17 2.05 10.59 4.26
N LYS A 18 1.99 11.73 3.56
CA LYS A 18 2.96 12.86 3.51
C LYS A 18 4.44 12.50 3.27
N VAL A 19 4.83 12.42 2.01
CA VAL A 19 6.24 12.65 1.62
C VAL A 19 6.37 14.13 1.30
N VAL A 20 7.13 14.86 2.12
CA VAL A 20 7.71 16.13 1.70
C VAL A 20 9.03 15.76 1.03
N ALA A 21 9.03 15.68 -0.30
CA ALA A 21 10.27 15.75 -1.07
C ALA A 21 10.59 17.24 -1.20
N ILE A 22 11.56 17.72 -0.41
CA ILE A 22 12.21 19.00 -0.69
C ILE A 22 13.24 18.72 -1.79
N ASP A 23 12.76 18.69 -3.02
CA ASP A 23 13.57 19.08 -4.16
C ASP A 23 12.86 20.27 -4.79
N SER A 24 13.51 21.43 -4.75
CA SER A 24 13.08 22.64 -5.43
C SER A 24 13.21 22.42 -6.94
N VAL A 25 12.29 21.66 -7.52
CA VAL A 25 12.08 21.63 -8.96
C VAL A 25 11.51 22.99 -9.34
N ASN A 26 12.12 23.64 -10.32
CA ASN A 26 11.72 24.97 -10.78
C ASN A 26 10.43 24.82 -11.60
N ILE A 27 9.27 24.97 -10.96
CA ILE A 27 7.91 24.63 -11.48
C ILE A 27 7.43 25.57 -12.61
N GLU A 28 8.21 26.59 -12.99
CA GLU A 28 7.73 27.66 -13.88
C GLU A 28 7.72 27.33 -15.38
N GLN A 29 8.23 26.16 -15.82
CA GLN A 29 8.30 25.79 -17.26
C GLN A 29 7.77 24.41 -17.63
N GLU A 30 7.14 23.67 -16.72
CA GLU A 30 6.64 22.31 -17.01
C GLU A 30 5.21 22.31 -17.57
N SER A 31 4.90 21.37 -18.47
CA SER A 31 3.53 21.16 -18.97
C SER A 31 2.59 20.74 -17.83
N ASP A 32 1.27 20.91 -18.01
CA ASP A 32 0.28 20.53 -16.99
C ASP A 32 0.41 19.03 -16.64
N SER A 33 0.65 18.19 -17.65
CA SER A 33 0.90 16.75 -17.48
C SER A 33 2.12 16.46 -16.61
N GLU A 34 3.26 17.12 -16.85
CA GLU A 34 4.48 16.89 -16.06
C GLU A 34 4.29 17.32 -14.61
N LYS A 35 3.66 18.48 -14.40
CA LYS A 35 3.37 19.01 -13.08
C LYS A 35 2.40 18.13 -12.30
N ILE A 36 1.28 17.72 -12.91
CA ILE A 36 0.32 16.80 -12.27
C ILE A 36 0.97 15.46 -11.98
N LYS A 37 1.76 14.91 -12.91
CA LYS A 37 2.49 13.66 -12.68
C LYS A 37 3.41 13.78 -11.47
N TYR A 38 4.23 14.84 -11.37
CA TYR A 38 5.08 15.07 -10.20
C TYR A 38 4.27 15.21 -8.91
N LEU A 39 3.21 16.02 -8.91
CA LEU A 39 2.37 16.23 -7.74
C LEU A 39 1.64 14.95 -7.33
N SER A 40 1.14 14.14 -8.27
CA SER A 40 0.37 12.93 -7.96
C SER A 40 1.17 11.90 -7.14
N LEU A 41 2.49 11.88 -7.35
CA LEU A 41 3.42 10.96 -6.70
C LEU A 41 3.88 11.45 -5.32
N ASN A 42 3.91 12.76 -5.10
CA ASN A 42 4.53 13.38 -3.93
C ASN A 42 3.52 14.11 -3.03
N TYR A 43 2.55 14.77 -3.65
CA TYR A 43 1.53 15.63 -3.05
C TYR A 43 0.13 15.39 -3.69
N PRO A 44 -0.49 14.22 -3.46
CA PRO A 44 -1.75 13.84 -4.12
C PRO A 44 -2.86 14.91 -4.04
N GLU A 45 -3.10 15.50 -2.86
CA GLU A 45 -4.07 16.59 -2.68
C GLU A 45 -3.81 17.80 -3.58
N LYS A 46 -2.54 18.20 -3.71
CA LYS A 46 -2.16 19.33 -4.59
C LYS A 46 -2.33 19.00 -6.06
N ALA A 47 -2.12 17.74 -6.44
CA ALA A 47 -2.37 17.27 -7.80
C ALA A 47 -3.86 17.37 -8.14
N ILE A 48 -4.72 16.96 -7.20
CA ILE A 48 -6.18 17.05 -7.33
C ILE A 48 -6.63 18.52 -7.41
N GLU A 49 -6.13 19.39 -6.54
CA GLU A 49 -6.43 20.81 -6.57
C GLU A 49 -6.04 21.45 -7.92
N PHE A 50 -4.82 21.18 -8.38
CA PHE A 50 -4.33 21.71 -9.66
C PHE A 50 -5.13 21.17 -10.85
N TYR A 51 -5.52 19.88 -10.84
CA TYR A 51 -6.42 19.31 -11.84
C TYR A 51 -7.76 20.03 -11.86
N LYS A 52 -8.41 20.22 -10.70
CA LYS A 52 -9.73 20.87 -10.61
C LYS A 52 -9.71 22.30 -11.15
N GLN A 53 -8.63 23.04 -10.95
CA GLN A 53 -8.45 24.40 -11.52
C GLN A 53 -8.39 24.40 -13.06
N ASN A 54 -7.99 23.29 -13.68
CA ASN A 54 -7.76 23.17 -15.12
C ASN A 54 -8.69 22.16 -15.81
N ALA A 55 -9.66 21.56 -15.10
CA ALA A 55 -10.46 20.45 -15.60
C ALA A 55 -11.19 20.77 -16.91
N SER A 56 -11.76 21.98 -17.04
CA SER A 56 -12.45 22.43 -18.25
C SER A 56 -11.54 22.44 -19.49
N LYS A 57 -10.25 22.73 -19.32
CA LYS A 57 -9.27 22.67 -20.42
C LYS A 57 -9.10 21.23 -20.90
N HIS A 58 -8.96 20.27 -20.00
CA HIS A 58 -8.74 18.86 -20.34
C HIS A 58 -9.97 18.18 -20.95
N LEU A 59 -11.18 18.63 -20.61
CA LEU A 59 -12.42 18.15 -21.23
C LEU A 59 -12.50 18.47 -22.73
N LEU A 60 -11.88 19.57 -23.18
CA LEU A 60 -11.93 20.02 -24.57
C LEU A 60 -10.89 19.37 -25.49
N HIS A 61 -9.90 18.67 -24.94
CA HIS A 61 -8.78 18.13 -25.70
C HIS A 61 -8.81 16.60 -25.76
N SER A 62 -8.41 16.06 -26.92
CA SER A 62 -8.32 14.62 -27.15
C SER A 62 -6.89 14.31 -27.60
N ASN A 63 -5.98 14.20 -26.63
CA ASN A 63 -4.56 14.02 -26.89
C ASN A 63 -3.88 13.23 -25.76
N GLU A 64 -2.62 12.85 -26.01
CA GLU A 64 -1.79 12.09 -25.06
C GLU A 64 -1.56 12.84 -23.74
N GLU A 65 -1.43 14.18 -23.78
CA GLU A 65 -1.27 15.00 -22.58
C GLU A 65 -2.49 14.88 -21.65
N THR A 66 -3.69 14.93 -22.21
CA THR A 66 -4.94 14.78 -21.44
C THR A 66 -5.05 13.39 -20.83
N MET A 67 -4.70 12.34 -21.57
CA MET A 67 -4.67 10.97 -21.05
C MET A 67 -3.64 10.82 -19.91
N SER A 68 -2.46 11.41 -20.07
CA SER A 68 -1.41 11.44 -19.04
C SER A 68 -1.88 12.15 -17.76
N VAL A 69 -2.57 13.29 -17.91
CA VAL A 69 -3.19 14.03 -16.80
C VAL A 69 -4.20 13.15 -16.08
N TYR A 70 -5.19 12.58 -16.78
CA TYR A 70 -6.21 11.76 -16.14
C TYR A 70 -5.64 10.51 -15.46
N ALA A 71 -4.67 9.82 -16.06
CA ALA A 71 -4.00 8.69 -15.41
C ALA A 71 -3.27 9.11 -14.11
N SER A 72 -2.66 10.30 -14.10
CA SER A 72 -1.96 10.85 -12.93
C SER A 72 -2.94 11.33 -11.85
N VAL A 73 -4.09 11.91 -12.23
CA VAL A 73 -5.14 12.30 -11.29
C VAL A 73 -5.81 11.07 -10.69
N LEU A 74 -6.05 10.02 -11.47
CA LEU A 74 -6.56 8.74 -10.98
C LEU A 74 -5.66 8.17 -9.87
N ILE A 75 -4.34 8.19 -10.10
CA ILE A 75 -3.33 7.86 -9.10
C ILE A 75 -3.49 8.71 -7.83
N ALA A 76 -3.61 10.03 -7.98
CA ALA A 76 -3.73 10.94 -6.84
C ALA A 76 -5.02 10.71 -6.05
N ALA A 77 -6.15 10.52 -6.75
CA ALA A 77 -7.45 10.24 -6.18
C ALA A 77 -7.44 8.94 -5.37
N SER A 78 -6.84 7.87 -5.91
CA SER A 78 -6.64 6.60 -5.19
C SER A 78 -5.81 6.80 -3.92
N ASN A 79 -4.67 7.49 -4.00
CA ASN A 79 -3.81 7.76 -2.83
C ASN A 79 -4.51 8.60 -1.74
N SER A 80 -5.39 9.51 -2.14
CA SER A 80 -6.17 10.38 -1.26
C SER A 80 -7.51 9.78 -0.82
N HIS A 81 -7.83 8.55 -1.25
CA HIS A 81 -9.13 7.91 -1.01
C HIS A 81 -10.32 8.75 -1.48
N ASN A 82 -10.13 9.55 -2.53
CA ASN A 82 -11.17 10.38 -3.14
C ASN A 82 -11.97 9.54 -4.14
N ILE A 83 -12.94 8.79 -3.64
CA ILE A 83 -13.76 7.85 -4.44
C ILE A 83 -14.50 8.58 -5.55
N ASP A 84 -15.20 9.68 -5.25
CA ASP A 84 -15.99 10.42 -6.24
C ASP A 84 -15.14 10.87 -7.43
N LEU A 85 -13.96 11.44 -7.17
CA LEU A 85 -13.04 11.87 -8.23
C LEU A 85 -12.45 10.68 -9.00
N MET A 86 -12.20 9.56 -8.31
CA MET A 86 -11.70 8.36 -8.95
C MET A 86 -12.71 7.82 -9.97
N GLU A 87 -13.98 7.72 -9.59
CA GLU A 87 -15.07 7.26 -10.47
C GLU A 87 -15.29 8.25 -11.63
N GLU A 88 -15.28 9.55 -11.37
CA GLU A 88 -15.34 10.61 -12.40
C GLU A 88 -14.23 10.44 -13.44
N VAL A 89 -12.97 10.37 -12.99
CA VAL A 89 -11.80 10.29 -13.88
C VAL A 89 -11.78 8.98 -14.67
N ILE A 90 -12.24 7.87 -14.09
CA ILE A 90 -12.38 6.60 -14.83
C ILE A 90 -13.41 6.75 -15.96
N GLY A 91 -14.52 7.42 -15.70
CA GLY A 91 -15.50 7.77 -16.73
C GLY A 91 -14.88 8.62 -17.85
N LEU A 92 -14.11 9.65 -17.50
CA LEU A 92 -13.41 10.51 -18.47
C LEU A 92 -12.35 9.75 -19.29
N ILE A 93 -11.66 8.79 -18.67
CA ILE A 93 -10.68 7.93 -19.34
C ILE A 93 -11.36 6.97 -20.32
N ALA A 94 -12.55 6.48 -19.98
CA ALA A 94 -13.34 5.55 -20.79
C ALA A 94 -14.02 6.21 -22.00
N ASP A 95 -14.01 7.54 -22.09
CA ASP A 95 -14.55 8.29 -23.23
C ASP A 95 -13.85 7.92 -24.55
N ASP A 96 -14.65 7.66 -25.60
CA ASP A 96 -14.21 7.28 -26.94
C ASP A 96 -13.17 8.25 -27.52
N ARG A 97 -13.23 9.54 -27.14
CA ARG A 97 -12.28 10.56 -27.61
C ARG A 97 -10.83 10.25 -27.24
N LEU A 98 -10.60 9.44 -26.20
CA LEU A 98 -9.27 9.06 -25.72
C LEU A 98 -8.83 7.66 -26.15
N ASP A 99 -9.65 6.93 -26.92
CA ASP A 99 -9.37 5.53 -27.30
C ASP A 99 -7.99 5.36 -27.95
N SER A 100 -7.60 6.27 -28.86
CA SER A 100 -6.32 6.21 -29.56
C SER A 100 -5.10 6.44 -28.65
N PHE A 101 -5.30 7.07 -27.49
CA PHE A 101 -4.23 7.43 -26.55
C PHE A 101 -4.19 6.52 -25.31
N ARG A 102 -5.23 5.72 -25.06
CA ARG A 102 -5.39 4.97 -23.80
C ARG A 102 -4.42 3.79 -23.66
N LYS A 103 -4.09 3.11 -24.77
CA LYS A 103 -3.38 1.82 -24.75
C LYS A 103 -2.09 1.81 -23.88
N PRO A 104 -1.19 2.82 -23.93
CA PRO A 104 0.00 2.85 -23.09
C PRO A 104 -0.28 2.96 -21.59
N TYR A 105 -1.48 3.40 -21.19
CA TYR A 105 -1.86 3.66 -19.80
C TYR A 105 -2.72 2.56 -19.18
N LEU A 106 -3.20 1.57 -19.95
CA LEU A 106 -4.11 0.53 -19.47
C LEU A 106 -3.58 -0.21 -18.25
N PHE A 107 -2.29 -0.57 -18.25
CA PHE A 107 -1.66 -1.17 -17.07
C PHE A 107 -1.86 -0.32 -15.82
N THR A 108 -1.49 0.96 -15.90
CA THR A 108 -1.56 1.91 -14.79
C THR A 108 -2.99 2.08 -14.30
N ILE A 109 -3.94 2.32 -15.21
CA ILE A 109 -5.36 2.53 -14.88
C ILE A 109 -5.92 1.33 -14.13
N ILE A 110 -5.81 0.13 -14.73
CA ILE A 110 -6.38 -1.10 -14.17
C ILE A 110 -5.69 -1.44 -12.85
N ASN A 111 -4.36 -1.29 -12.78
CA ASN A 111 -3.63 -1.56 -11.55
C ASN A 111 -4.07 -0.63 -10.40
N VAL A 112 -4.29 0.67 -10.68
CA VAL A 112 -4.78 1.63 -9.68
C VAL A 112 -6.21 1.30 -9.22
N ILE A 113 -7.09 0.88 -10.13
CA ILE A 113 -8.45 0.42 -9.75
C ILE A 113 -8.37 -0.79 -8.81
N GLY A 114 -7.53 -1.78 -9.13
CA GLY A 114 -7.35 -2.96 -8.28
C GLY A 114 -6.80 -2.60 -6.89
N VAL A 115 -5.87 -1.64 -6.86
CA VAL A 115 -5.32 -1.06 -5.64
C VAL A 115 -6.43 -0.42 -4.79
N SER A 116 -7.28 0.42 -5.39
CA SER A 116 -8.41 1.05 -4.70
C SER A 116 -9.42 0.02 -4.17
N TYR A 117 -9.77 -1.01 -4.95
CA TYR A 117 -10.60 -2.11 -4.43
C TYR A 117 -10.00 -2.78 -3.20
N ALA A 118 -8.67 -2.99 -3.17
CA ALA A 118 -8.02 -3.62 -2.02
C ALA A 118 -8.05 -2.70 -0.78
N MET A 119 -7.89 -1.39 -0.97
CA MET A 119 -8.04 -0.36 0.07
C MET A 119 -9.43 -0.39 0.71
N ASN A 120 -10.46 -0.58 -0.11
CA ASN A 120 -11.85 -0.61 0.31
C ASN A 120 -12.33 -2.02 0.68
N MET A 121 -11.40 -2.95 0.95
CA MET A 121 -11.65 -4.34 1.34
C MET A 121 -12.49 -5.15 0.33
N GLN A 122 -12.61 -4.69 -0.92
CA GLN A 122 -13.26 -5.39 -2.02
C GLN A 122 -12.29 -6.39 -2.68
N TYR A 123 -11.71 -7.29 -1.87
CA TYR A 123 -10.58 -8.12 -2.29
C TYR A 123 -10.86 -9.02 -3.50
N THR A 124 -12.08 -9.53 -3.66
CA THR A 124 -12.47 -10.31 -4.85
C THR A 124 -12.33 -9.48 -6.14
N HIS A 125 -12.80 -8.23 -6.12
CA HIS A 125 -12.69 -7.30 -7.24
C HIS A 125 -11.24 -6.90 -7.47
N ALA A 126 -10.49 -6.63 -6.39
CA ALA A 126 -9.06 -6.33 -6.48
C ALA A 126 -8.26 -7.48 -7.12
N ILE A 127 -8.52 -8.74 -6.74
CA ILE A 127 -7.85 -9.91 -7.32
C ILE A 127 -8.16 -10.04 -8.81
N LYS A 128 -9.44 -9.94 -9.21
CA LYS A 128 -9.84 -9.98 -10.63
C LYS A 128 -9.13 -8.88 -11.42
N THR A 129 -9.12 -7.67 -10.87
CA THR A 129 -8.55 -6.49 -11.52
C THR A 129 -7.02 -6.55 -11.62
N HIS A 130 -6.31 -7.02 -10.60
CA HIS A 130 -4.86 -7.20 -10.68
C HIS A 130 -4.46 -8.31 -11.66
N LYS A 131 -5.23 -9.38 -11.75
CA LYS A 131 -5.02 -10.41 -12.79
C LYS A 131 -5.20 -9.84 -14.20
N CYS A 132 -6.22 -9.02 -14.41
CA CYS A 132 -6.41 -8.28 -15.65
C CYS A 132 -5.22 -7.35 -15.94
N ALA A 133 -4.74 -6.58 -14.96
CA ALA A 133 -3.58 -5.69 -15.13
C ALA A 133 -2.32 -6.45 -15.60
N LEU A 134 -2.10 -7.70 -15.17
CA LEU A 134 -0.97 -8.52 -15.65
C LEU A 134 -1.00 -8.73 -17.16
N ASN A 135 -2.18 -8.80 -17.78
CA ASN A 135 -2.32 -8.97 -19.23
C ASN A 135 -1.97 -7.70 -20.01
N HIS A 136 -1.88 -6.54 -19.34
CA HIS A 136 -1.57 -5.25 -19.93
C HIS A 136 -0.16 -4.75 -19.62
N THR A 137 0.69 -5.54 -18.95
CA THR A 137 2.07 -5.15 -18.65
C THR A 137 2.91 -5.11 -19.93
N ASN A 138 3.63 -4.02 -20.15
CA ASN A 138 4.55 -3.81 -21.28
C ASN A 138 6.02 -3.89 -20.87
N SER A 139 6.32 -4.06 -19.57
CA SER A 139 7.68 -4.22 -19.06
C SER A 139 7.78 -5.25 -17.94
N HIS A 140 8.99 -5.79 -17.74
CA HIS A 140 9.28 -6.65 -16.59
C HIS A 140 8.99 -5.96 -15.26
N LEU A 141 9.25 -4.65 -15.17
CA LEU A 141 8.97 -3.87 -13.97
C LEU A 141 7.46 -3.81 -13.66
N GLU A 142 6.62 -3.50 -14.65
CA GLU A 142 5.16 -3.50 -14.49
C GLU A 142 4.62 -4.87 -14.09
N LYS A 143 5.18 -5.93 -14.69
CA LYS A 143 4.85 -7.31 -14.31
C LYS A 143 5.19 -7.60 -12.85
N MET A 144 6.36 -7.18 -12.37
CA MET A 144 6.71 -7.34 -10.95
C MET A 144 5.79 -6.52 -10.05
N ILE A 145 5.49 -5.29 -10.46
CA ILE A 145 4.59 -4.38 -9.77
C ILE A 145 3.22 -5.05 -9.56
N SER A 146 2.61 -5.53 -10.63
CA SER A 146 1.31 -6.19 -10.58
C SER A 146 1.31 -7.47 -9.73
N LYS A 147 2.36 -8.29 -9.83
CA LYS A 147 2.52 -9.49 -8.99
C LYS A 147 2.59 -9.16 -7.50
N VAL A 148 3.32 -8.11 -7.12
CA VAL A 148 3.40 -7.68 -5.71
C VAL A 148 2.03 -7.24 -5.21
N ASN A 149 1.31 -6.41 -5.97
CA ASN A 149 -0.05 -6.01 -5.58
C ASN A 149 -0.99 -7.21 -5.44
N LEU A 150 -0.97 -8.12 -6.41
CA LEU A 150 -1.77 -9.35 -6.36
C LEU A 150 -1.42 -10.20 -5.12
N ALA A 151 -0.13 -10.33 -4.78
CA ALA A 151 0.30 -11.03 -3.59
C ALA A 151 -0.18 -10.36 -2.29
N ILE A 152 -0.12 -9.03 -2.22
CA ILE A 152 -0.68 -8.25 -1.09
C ILE A 152 -2.17 -8.53 -0.97
N THR A 153 -2.93 -8.42 -2.07
CA THR A 153 -4.37 -8.65 -2.06
C THR A 153 -4.72 -10.08 -1.61
N TYR A 154 -4.00 -11.09 -2.08
CA TYR A 154 -4.21 -12.47 -1.61
C TYR A 154 -3.92 -12.62 -0.11
N ARG A 155 -2.84 -12.00 0.40
CA ARG A 155 -2.53 -12.03 1.84
C ARG A 155 -3.65 -11.37 2.66
N MET A 156 -4.10 -10.19 2.24
CA MET A 156 -5.18 -9.45 2.88
C MET A 156 -6.53 -10.18 2.78
N HIS A 157 -6.72 -10.99 1.74
CA HIS A 157 -7.88 -11.87 1.56
C HIS A 157 -7.69 -13.27 2.19
N ASN A 158 -6.94 -13.36 3.29
CA ASN A 158 -6.72 -14.60 4.04
C ASN A 158 -6.20 -15.79 3.20
N GLN A 159 -5.46 -15.53 2.13
CA GLN A 159 -4.82 -16.53 1.27
C GLN A 159 -3.29 -16.33 1.23
N PRO A 160 -2.59 -16.41 2.37
CA PRO A 160 -1.15 -16.16 2.46
C PRO A 160 -0.30 -17.18 1.68
N ALA A 161 -0.79 -18.41 1.46
CA ALA A 161 -0.09 -19.40 0.65
C ALA A 161 0.03 -18.99 -0.83
N LEU A 162 -1.05 -18.42 -1.41
CA LEU A 162 -1.01 -17.88 -2.77
C LEU A 162 -0.13 -16.64 -2.86
N SER A 163 -0.21 -15.76 -1.84
CA SER A 163 0.69 -14.62 -1.71
C SER A 163 2.15 -15.05 -1.76
N TYR A 164 2.51 -16.06 -0.95
CA TYR A 164 3.86 -16.63 -0.91
C TYR A 164 4.30 -17.16 -2.27
N GLN A 165 3.47 -17.98 -2.93
CA GLN A 165 3.78 -18.53 -4.24
C GLN A 165 4.05 -17.43 -5.27
N ILE A 166 3.23 -16.38 -5.31
CA ILE A 166 3.44 -15.26 -6.24
C ILE A 166 4.75 -14.53 -5.94
N LEU A 167 5.05 -14.27 -4.67
CA LEU A 167 6.29 -13.61 -4.24
C LEU A 167 7.56 -14.40 -4.59
N GLN A 168 7.48 -15.73 -4.70
CA GLN A 168 8.59 -16.56 -5.20
C GLN A 168 8.86 -16.38 -6.70
N THR A 169 7.89 -15.86 -7.46
CA THR A 169 8.03 -15.62 -8.90
C THR A 169 8.51 -14.20 -9.24
N ILE A 170 8.83 -13.39 -8.23
CA ILE A 170 9.38 -12.05 -8.41
C ILE A 170 10.86 -12.18 -8.76
N ASP A 171 11.24 -11.61 -9.90
CA ASP A 171 12.64 -11.40 -10.24
C ASP A 171 13.15 -10.19 -9.45
N GLU A 172 13.88 -10.45 -8.37
CA GLU A 172 14.45 -9.40 -7.53
C GLU A 172 15.63 -8.69 -8.19
N ALA A 173 16.28 -9.29 -9.19
CA ALA A 173 17.48 -8.72 -9.83
C ALA A 173 17.17 -7.44 -10.61
N ILE A 174 15.93 -7.28 -11.08
CA ILE A 174 15.48 -6.08 -11.78
C ILE A 174 14.98 -4.97 -10.82
N LEU A 175 14.95 -5.25 -9.51
CA LEU A 175 14.48 -4.32 -8.49
C LEU A 175 15.66 -3.66 -7.79
N ASN A 176 15.52 -2.38 -7.46
CA ASN A 176 16.53 -1.63 -6.71
C ASN A 176 15.90 -0.70 -5.67
N GLY A 177 16.72 -0.29 -4.70
CA GLY A 177 16.37 0.67 -3.65
C GLY A 177 15.03 0.37 -2.98
N ARG A 178 14.12 1.35 -3.03
CA ARG A 178 12.78 1.28 -2.44
C ARG A 178 11.96 0.06 -2.88
N ARG A 179 12.07 -0.36 -4.15
CA ARG A 179 11.25 -1.45 -4.70
C ARG A 179 11.69 -2.81 -4.17
N ALA A 180 12.99 -3.07 -4.22
CA ALA A 180 13.57 -4.28 -3.64
C ALA A 180 13.28 -4.37 -2.14
N ALA A 181 13.49 -3.27 -1.41
CA ALA A 181 13.17 -3.18 0.01
C ALA A 181 11.71 -3.54 0.31
N GLY A 182 10.79 -3.06 -0.52
CA GLY A 182 9.38 -3.28 -0.27
C GLY A 182 8.86 -4.67 -0.65
N VAL A 183 9.44 -5.33 -1.66
CA VAL A 183 9.21 -6.77 -1.88
C VAL A 183 9.64 -7.57 -0.66
N LEU A 184 10.79 -7.21 -0.05
CA LEU A 184 11.25 -7.85 1.18
C LEU A 184 10.28 -7.60 2.35
N VAL A 185 9.67 -6.43 2.46
CA VAL A 185 8.60 -6.18 3.45
C VAL A 185 7.43 -7.13 3.23
N GLU A 186 6.94 -7.29 2.00
CA GLU A 186 5.79 -8.17 1.74
C GLU A 186 6.12 -9.66 1.90
N LYS A 187 7.35 -10.07 1.58
CA LYS A 187 7.85 -11.41 1.94
C LYS A 187 7.84 -11.59 3.46
N GLY A 188 8.26 -10.58 4.22
CA GLY A 188 8.22 -10.58 5.67
C GLY A 188 6.81 -10.68 6.23
N ASN A 189 5.89 -9.85 5.72
CA ASN A 189 4.47 -9.84 6.11
C ASN A 189 3.83 -11.21 5.85
N THR A 190 4.08 -11.78 4.67
CA THR A 190 3.53 -13.09 4.28
C THR A 190 4.10 -14.21 5.14
N ALA A 191 5.42 -14.25 5.34
CA ALA A 191 6.07 -15.22 6.21
C ALA A 191 5.55 -15.14 7.66
N MET A 192 5.34 -13.93 8.17
CA MET A 192 4.80 -13.72 9.52
C MET A 192 3.39 -14.33 9.67
N VAL A 193 2.51 -14.14 8.69
CA VAL A 193 1.15 -14.73 8.69
C VAL A 193 1.20 -16.26 8.57
N LEU A 194 2.20 -16.81 7.87
CA LEU A 194 2.42 -18.26 7.75
C LEU A 194 3.11 -18.88 8.98
N GLY A 195 3.49 -18.08 9.99
CA GLY A 195 4.25 -18.56 11.14
C GLY A 195 5.73 -18.83 10.86
N GLU A 196 6.24 -18.45 9.69
CA GLU A 196 7.66 -18.56 9.33
C GLU A 196 8.48 -17.38 9.89
N PHE A 197 8.52 -17.24 11.21
CA PHE A 197 9.03 -16.04 11.85
C PHE A 197 10.52 -15.76 11.58
N ASP A 198 11.34 -16.79 11.42
CA ASP A 198 12.74 -16.64 10.99
C ASP A 198 12.86 -15.99 9.61
N SER A 199 12.03 -16.41 8.67
CA SER A 199 11.95 -15.82 7.33
C SER A 199 11.46 -14.38 7.41
N ALA A 200 10.45 -14.11 8.24
CA ALA A 200 9.93 -12.76 8.45
C ALA A 200 11.00 -11.80 8.98
N VAL A 201 11.69 -12.19 10.06
CA VAL A 201 12.75 -11.40 10.69
C VAL A 201 13.90 -11.14 9.71
N ARG A 202 14.34 -12.15 8.95
CA ARG A 202 15.39 -11.98 7.92
C ARG A 202 14.95 -10.97 6.85
N ALA A 203 13.73 -11.11 6.35
CA ALA A 203 13.19 -10.24 5.31
C ALA A 203 13.08 -8.78 5.78
N TYR A 204 12.55 -8.52 6.97
CA TYR A 204 12.49 -7.16 7.51
C TYR A 204 13.87 -6.55 7.77
N LYS A 205 14.84 -7.31 8.27
CA LYS A 205 16.21 -6.82 8.42
C LYS A 205 16.83 -6.44 7.08
N ALA A 206 16.65 -7.28 6.05
CA ALA A 206 17.12 -7.00 4.70
C ALA A 206 16.42 -5.78 4.08
N ALA A 207 15.09 -5.67 4.22
CA ALA A 207 14.31 -4.52 3.76
C ALA A 207 14.82 -3.21 4.39
N ARG A 208 15.08 -3.21 5.70
CA ARG A 208 15.62 -2.05 6.40
C ARG A 208 16.98 -1.63 5.86
N VAL A 209 17.88 -2.57 5.60
CA VAL A 209 19.20 -2.27 4.99
C VAL A 209 19.02 -1.66 3.62
N GLN A 210 18.16 -2.23 2.77
CA GLN A 210 17.87 -1.70 1.44
C GLN A 210 17.30 -0.26 1.48
N TYR A 211 16.40 0.02 2.43
CA TYR A 211 15.89 1.38 2.61
C TYR A 211 16.97 2.36 3.04
N LEU A 212 17.84 1.99 3.98
CA LEU A 212 18.93 2.86 4.43
C LEU A 212 19.95 3.13 3.33
N ASN A 213 20.33 2.10 2.56
CA ASN A 213 21.23 2.25 1.43
C ASN A 213 20.66 3.18 0.34
N GLY A 214 19.33 3.24 0.21
CA GLY A 214 18.63 4.16 -0.69
C GLY A 214 18.28 5.52 -0.07
N GLY A 215 18.75 5.85 1.13
CA GLY A 215 18.43 7.12 1.81
C GLY A 215 16.98 7.23 2.30
N HIS A 216 16.21 6.15 2.28
CA HIS A 216 14.80 6.10 2.69
C HIS A 216 14.65 5.85 4.19
N HIS A 217 15.20 6.73 5.02
CA HIS A 217 15.21 6.60 6.49
C HIS A 217 13.83 6.39 7.09
N ARG A 218 12.81 7.09 6.57
CA ARG A 218 11.42 6.93 6.98
C ARG A 218 10.95 5.48 6.82
N ASN A 219 11.09 4.91 5.63
CA ASN A 219 10.71 3.52 5.35
C ASN A 219 11.53 2.53 6.19
N ALA A 220 12.81 2.82 6.42
CA ALA A 220 13.64 2.00 7.30
C ALA A 220 13.12 1.95 8.75
N MET A 221 12.55 3.05 9.28
CA MET A 221 11.93 3.07 10.61
C MET A 221 10.62 2.28 10.63
N ARG A 222 9.78 2.44 9.61
CA ARG A 222 8.49 1.76 9.51
C ARG A 222 8.63 0.23 9.51
N VAL A 223 9.64 -0.29 8.82
CA VAL A 223 9.98 -1.74 8.86
C VAL A 223 10.30 -2.23 10.27
N VAL A 224 10.79 -1.38 11.17
CA VAL A 224 11.03 -1.77 12.57
C VAL A 224 9.72 -2.14 13.26
N VAL A 225 8.61 -1.46 12.97
CA VAL A 225 7.29 -1.78 13.55
C VAL A 225 6.85 -3.21 13.16
N HIS A 226 7.04 -3.60 11.90
CA HIS A 226 6.77 -4.96 11.44
C HIS A 226 7.70 -6.00 12.12
N LEU A 227 8.98 -5.66 12.27
CA LEU A 227 9.96 -6.49 12.96
C LEU A 227 9.60 -6.72 14.43
N LEU A 228 9.05 -5.70 15.12
CA LEU A 228 8.58 -5.82 16.49
C LEU A 228 7.42 -6.82 16.61
N GLY A 229 6.43 -6.74 15.70
CA GLY A 229 5.33 -7.71 15.65
C GLY A 229 5.81 -9.15 15.47
N ALA A 230 6.72 -9.39 14.53
CA ALA A 230 7.32 -10.71 14.34
C ALA A 230 8.14 -11.17 15.57
N ALA A 231 8.86 -10.26 16.23
CA ALA A 231 9.62 -10.59 17.43
C ALA A 231 8.71 -11.01 18.59
N LEU A 232 7.56 -10.38 18.80
CA LEU A 232 6.60 -10.79 19.83
C LEU A 232 5.92 -12.13 19.49
N LEU A 233 5.52 -12.32 18.23
CA LEU A 233 4.90 -13.57 17.77
C LEU A 233 5.84 -14.77 17.92
N ASP A 234 7.15 -14.55 17.81
CA ASP A 234 8.17 -15.59 17.96
C ASP A 234 8.91 -15.54 19.30
N GLU A 235 8.38 -14.79 20.27
CA GLU A 235 8.89 -14.72 21.66
C GLU A 235 10.37 -14.30 21.76
N ARG A 236 10.87 -13.58 20.76
CA ARG A 236 12.23 -13.02 20.71
C ARG A 236 12.28 -11.69 21.45
N TYR A 237 12.02 -11.67 22.75
CA TYR A 237 11.91 -10.44 23.55
C TYR A 237 13.18 -9.56 23.51
N LYS A 238 14.37 -10.18 23.51
CA LYS A 238 15.62 -9.44 23.32
C LYS A 238 15.69 -8.73 21.96
N LEU A 239 15.16 -9.35 20.90
CA LEU A 239 15.07 -8.72 19.58
C LEU A 239 14.04 -7.58 19.59
N PHE A 240 12.93 -7.75 20.30
CA PHE A 240 11.95 -6.70 20.52
C PHE A 240 12.58 -5.48 21.19
N ASP A 241 13.21 -5.65 22.36
CA ASP A 241 13.84 -4.55 23.11
C ASP A 241 14.89 -3.80 22.30
N VAL A 242 15.79 -4.53 21.63
CA VAL A 242 16.86 -3.94 20.81
C VAL A 242 16.28 -3.21 19.60
N SER A 243 15.22 -3.73 19.00
CA SER A 243 14.58 -3.10 17.83
C SER A 243 13.76 -1.89 18.26
N ARG A 244 13.08 -1.95 19.40
CA ARG A 244 12.24 -0.87 19.92
C ARG A 244 13.05 0.38 20.23
N LYS A 245 14.27 0.22 20.75
CA LYS A 245 15.23 1.31 20.98
C LYS A 245 15.69 2.04 19.72
N LYS A 246 15.48 1.46 18.53
CA LYS A 246 15.78 2.13 17.25
C LYS A 246 14.71 3.14 16.83
N LEU A 247 13.52 3.07 17.43
CA LEU A 247 12.44 4.03 17.25
C LEU A 247 12.55 5.09 18.36
N ASP A 248 13.43 6.06 18.16
CA ASP A 248 13.59 7.22 19.05
C ASP A 248 12.35 8.15 19.01
N PRO A 249 12.24 9.16 19.90
CA PRO A 249 11.09 10.08 19.88
C PRO A 249 10.91 10.80 18.55
N GLN A 250 11.99 11.09 17.81
CA GLN A 250 11.91 11.70 16.48
C GLN A 250 11.36 10.73 15.44
N SER A 251 11.51 9.42 15.65
CA SER A 251 11.00 8.38 14.76
C SER A 251 9.47 8.39 14.66
N SER A 252 8.77 8.92 15.65
CA SER A 252 7.33 9.13 15.60
C SER A 252 6.89 10.01 14.41
N THR A 253 7.74 10.96 13.98
CA THR A 253 7.49 11.82 12.82
C THR A 253 7.55 11.07 11.48
N TYR A 254 8.13 9.87 11.47
CA TYR A 254 8.28 9.02 10.29
C TYR A 254 7.18 7.97 10.16
N LEU A 255 6.46 7.67 11.24
CA LEU A 255 5.38 6.70 11.26
C LEU A 255 4.05 7.34 10.86
N THR A 256 3.19 6.56 10.24
CA THR A 256 1.78 6.91 10.03
C THR A 256 0.99 6.80 11.34
N GLU A 257 -0.20 7.40 11.40
CA GLU A 257 -1.09 7.26 12.55
C GLU A 257 -1.42 5.78 12.83
N ASN A 258 -1.72 5.01 11.79
CA ASN A 258 -2.00 3.58 11.91
C ASN A 258 -0.79 2.80 12.48
N GLU A 259 0.42 3.14 12.06
CA GLU A 259 1.65 2.51 12.59
C GLU A 259 1.94 2.94 14.03
N LEU A 260 1.63 4.19 14.41
CA LEU A 260 1.75 4.65 15.79
C LEU A 260 0.74 3.93 16.70
N THR A 261 -0.50 3.78 16.25
CA THR A 261 -1.54 3.02 16.93
C THR A 261 -1.12 1.58 17.13
N TYR A 262 -0.60 0.93 16.09
CA TYR A 262 -0.10 -0.44 16.18
C TYR A 262 1.15 -0.56 17.06
N LEU A 263 2.10 0.39 16.99
CA LEU A 263 3.28 0.41 17.88
C LEU A 263 2.89 0.52 19.34
N LYS A 264 1.93 1.40 19.68
CA LYS A 264 1.40 1.52 21.04
C LYS A 264 0.75 0.22 21.49
N TRP A 265 -0.01 -0.44 20.62
CA TRP A 265 -0.58 -1.76 20.89
C TRP A 265 0.51 -2.81 21.16
N LEU A 266 1.57 -2.85 20.36
CA LEU A 266 2.70 -3.75 20.57
C LEU A 266 3.38 -3.53 21.94
N ASP A 267 3.54 -2.28 22.37
CA ASP A 267 4.11 -1.95 23.69
C ASP A 267 3.19 -2.46 24.83
N LEU A 268 1.87 -2.31 24.71
CA LEU A 268 0.88 -2.82 25.67
C LEU A 268 0.83 -4.35 25.73
N ILE A 269 0.91 -5.00 24.56
CA ILE A 269 0.97 -6.46 24.47
C ILE A 269 2.29 -6.98 25.04
N TYR A 270 3.40 -6.30 24.79
CA TYR A 270 4.69 -6.70 25.37
C TYR A 270 4.65 -6.70 26.90
N GLN A 271 4.05 -5.67 27.52
CA GLN A 271 3.80 -5.64 28.97
C GLN A 271 2.91 -6.81 29.41
N SER A 272 1.80 -7.05 28.69
CA SER A 272 0.89 -8.17 28.98
C SER A 272 1.59 -9.55 28.89
N ILE A 273 2.59 -9.69 28.01
CA ILE A 273 3.42 -10.89 27.91
C ILE A 273 4.30 -11.03 29.18
N GLN A 274 4.92 -9.94 29.65
CA GLN A 274 5.73 -9.97 30.87
C GLN A 274 4.90 -10.36 32.09
N ASP A 275 3.65 -9.89 32.15
CA ASP A 275 2.72 -10.16 33.25
C ASP A 275 1.98 -11.50 33.09
N ASN A 276 2.20 -12.22 31.97
CA ASN A 276 1.54 -13.48 31.61
C ASN A 276 0.00 -13.41 31.61
N GLN A 277 -0.56 -12.22 31.39
CA GLN A 277 -2.00 -11.97 31.33
C GLN A 277 -2.27 -10.73 30.47
N ILE A 278 -3.32 -10.77 29.65
CA ILE A 278 -3.78 -9.58 28.93
C ILE A 278 -4.33 -8.54 29.91
N SER A 279 -3.75 -7.34 29.90
CA SER A 279 -4.23 -6.24 30.74
C SER A 279 -5.55 -5.67 30.20
N GLU A 280 -6.37 -5.10 31.09
CA GLU A 280 -7.61 -4.41 30.72
C GLU A 280 -7.35 -3.26 29.73
N LEU A 281 -6.24 -2.54 29.92
CA LEU A 281 -5.81 -1.48 29.01
C LEU A 281 -5.50 -2.02 27.62
N ALA A 282 -4.76 -3.14 27.52
CA ALA A 282 -4.47 -3.78 26.24
C ALA A 282 -5.76 -4.28 25.57
N ALA A 283 -6.66 -4.91 26.32
CA ALA A 283 -7.94 -5.40 25.80
C ALA A 283 -8.81 -4.25 25.26
N THR A 284 -8.98 -3.18 26.04
CA THR A 284 -9.76 -2.00 25.66
C THR A 284 -9.15 -1.30 24.45
N TYR A 285 -7.83 -1.10 24.44
CA TYR A 285 -7.14 -0.50 23.31
C TYR A 285 -7.28 -1.34 22.04
N THR A 286 -7.22 -2.68 22.17
CA THR A 286 -7.43 -3.61 21.06
C THR A 286 -8.84 -3.47 20.49
N SER A 287 -9.87 -3.56 21.34
CA SER A 287 -11.28 -3.45 20.93
C SER A 287 -11.56 -2.13 20.20
N ASN A 288 -11.05 -1.01 20.73
CA ASN A 288 -11.31 0.32 20.17
C ASN A 288 -10.59 0.59 18.84
N ASN A 289 -9.50 -0.13 18.55
CA ASN A 289 -8.65 0.13 17.39
C ASN A 289 -8.58 -1.05 16.39
N PHE A 290 -9.37 -2.10 16.59
CA PHE A 290 -9.27 -3.30 15.75
C PHE A 290 -9.55 -2.99 14.27
N ALA A 291 -10.53 -2.12 14.02
CA ALA A 291 -10.79 -1.45 12.75
C ALA A 291 -9.51 -0.97 12.03
N VAL A 292 -8.71 -0.16 12.74
CA VAL A 292 -7.47 0.44 12.25
C VAL A 292 -6.42 -0.63 11.96
N PHE A 293 -6.36 -1.69 12.77
CA PHE A 293 -5.45 -2.81 12.53
C PHE A 293 -5.81 -3.59 11.27
N ILE A 294 -7.10 -3.75 10.94
CA ILE A 294 -7.52 -4.38 9.68
C ILE A 294 -7.09 -3.50 8.50
N GLU A 295 -7.46 -2.22 8.52
CA GLU A 295 -7.14 -1.27 7.45
C GLU A 295 -5.63 -1.18 7.19
N ALA A 296 -4.82 -1.19 8.25
CA ALA A 296 -3.37 -1.14 8.17
C ALA A 296 -2.70 -2.48 7.87
N GLY A 297 -3.46 -3.57 7.69
CA GLY A 297 -2.92 -4.90 7.38
C GLY A 297 -2.26 -5.63 8.55
N PHE A 298 -2.58 -5.25 9.78
CA PHE A 298 -2.12 -5.86 11.03
C PHE A 298 -3.15 -6.82 11.66
N GLN A 299 -4.28 -7.12 11.02
CA GLN A 299 -5.28 -8.06 11.55
C GLN A 299 -4.68 -9.40 11.98
N ALA A 300 -4.02 -10.10 11.06
CA ALA A 300 -3.47 -11.44 11.31
C ALA A 300 -2.46 -11.50 12.48
N PRO A 301 -1.45 -10.60 12.59
CA PRO A 301 -0.56 -10.61 13.74
C PRO A 301 -1.27 -10.24 15.06
N VAL A 302 -2.26 -9.34 15.03
CA VAL A 302 -3.08 -9.02 16.20
C VAL A 302 -3.86 -10.24 16.70
N GLU A 303 -4.62 -10.87 15.82
CA GLU A 303 -5.40 -12.07 16.15
C GLU A 303 -4.51 -13.22 16.64
N SER A 304 -3.33 -13.39 16.06
CA SER A 304 -2.37 -14.43 16.45
C SER A 304 -1.81 -14.21 17.86
N LEU A 305 -1.49 -12.96 18.24
CA LEU A 305 -1.07 -12.63 19.60
C LEU A 305 -2.22 -12.80 20.60
N LEU A 306 -3.43 -12.33 20.27
CA LEU A 306 -4.61 -12.55 21.13
C LEU A 306 -4.90 -14.03 21.35
N LYS A 307 -4.70 -14.88 20.34
CA LYS A 307 -4.84 -16.34 20.45
C LYS A 307 -3.88 -16.93 21.48
N LYS A 308 -2.64 -16.42 21.60
CA LYS A 308 -1.70 -16.86 22.64
C LYS A 308 -2.24 -16.61 24.06
N PHE A 309 -2.98 -15.52 24.24
CA PHE A 309 -3.64 -15.18 25.51
C PHE A 309 -5.02 -15.82 25.69
N LYS A 310 -5.51 -16.62 24.72
CA LYS A 310 -6.91 -17.10 24.68
C LYS A 310 -7.93 -15.95 24.72
N ALA A 311 -7.56 -14.80 24.16
CA ALA A 311 -8.28 -13.53 24.25
C ALA A 311 -8.94 -13.11 22.92
N GLN A 312 -9.20 -14.06 22.01
CA GLN A 312 -9.80 -13.76 20.70
C GLN A 312 -11.21 -13.16 20.80
N HIS A 313 -11.91 -13.39 21.91
CA HIS A 313 -13.23 -12.82 22.17
C HIS A 313 -13.23 -11.27 22.18
N ILE A 314 -12.08 -10.63 22.42
CA ILE A 314 -11.93 -9.16 22.39
C ILE A 314 -12.24 -8.58 21.01
N VAL A 315 -11.98 -9.35 19.95
CA VAL A 315 -12.14 -8.92 18.55
C VAL A 315 -13.16 -9.79 17.81
N SER A 316 -13.82 -10.73 18.50
CA SER A 316 -14.79 -11.63 17.87
C SER A 316 -16.02 -10.82 17.46
N HIS A 317 -16.27 -10.79 16.15
CA HIS A 317 -17.19 -9.86 15.51
C HIS A 317 -18.64 -10.18 15.88
N ASP A 318 -19.37 -9.19 16.37
CA ASP A 318 -20.76 -9.04 15.97
C ASP A 318 -20.73 -8.45 14.54
N PRO A 319 -21.22 -9.15 13.50
CA PRO A 319 -21.17 -8.67 12.12
C PRO A 319 -21.84 -7.31 11.91
N SER A 320 -22.64 -6.82 12.87
CA SER A 320 -23.36 -5.55 12.80
C SER A 320 -22.53 -4.30 13.13
N THR A 321 -21.30 -4.43 13.66
CA THR A 321 -20.39 -3.28 13.88
C THR A 321 -19.32 -3.18 12.81
N THR A 322 -19.55 -3.79 11.64
CA THR A 322 -18.68 -3.63 10.47
C THR A 322 -18.51 -2.15 10.19
N ASN A 323 -17.27 -1.66 10.25
CA ASN A 323 -16.90 -0.36 9.71
C ASN A 323 -17.58 -0.22 8.36
N ILE A 324 -18.39 0.82 8.21
CA ILE A 324 -19.01 1.17 6.94
C ILE A 324 -17.87 1.70 6.06
N VAL A 325 -17.08 0.79 5.49
CA VAL A 325 -16.12 1.15 4.45
C VAL A 325 -16.94 1.42 3.21
N THR A 326 -16.83 2.64 2.70
CA THR A 326 -17.48 3.06 1.47
C THR A 326 -17.06 2.10 0.37
N LYS A 327 -18.02 1.38 -0.20
CA LYS A 327 -17.76 0.51 -1.34
C LYS A 327 -17.64 1.38 -2.59
N ILE A 328 -16.63 1.09 -3.38
CA ILE A 328 -16.44 1.64 -4.72
C ILE A 328 -17.30 0.82 -5.69
N ASP A 329 -17.81 1.44 -6.77
CA ASP A 329 -18.48 0.71 -7.86
C ASP A 329 -17.63 -0.49 -8.32
N ASP A 330 -18.22 -1.70 -8.35
CA ASP A 330 -17.51 -2.91 -8.77
C ASP A 330 -17.26 -3.00 -10.28
N LYS A 331 -17.82 -2.05 -11.05
CA LYS A 331 -17.75 -2.02 -12.52
C LYS A 331 -16.63 -1.20 -13.12
N LEU A 332 -15.81 -0.53 -12.31
CA LEU A 332 -14.83 0.44 -12.80
C LEU A 332 -13.81 -0.10 -13.82
N ALA A 333 -13.46 -1.39 -13.73
CA ALA A 333 -12.51 -2.01 -14.66
C ALA A 333 -13.17 -2.85 -15.78
N HIS A 334 -14.50 -2.97 -15.82
CA HIS A 334 -15.19 -3.92 -16.71
C HIS A 334 -14.84 -3.69 -18.19
N SER A 335 -14.80 -2.42 -18.63
CA SER A 335 -14.50 -2.02 -20.01
C SER A 335 -13.14 -2.51 -20.53
N TRP A 336 -12.21 -2.86 -19.63
CA TRP A 336 -10.88 -3.33 -20.01
C TRP A 336 -10.57 -4.75 -19.54
N CYS A 337 -11.41 -5.34 -18.69
CA CYS A 337 -11.11 -6.62 -18.04
C CYS A 337 -12.07 -7.76 -18.40
N ASP A 338 -13.23 -7.49 -18.99
CA ASP A 338 -14.22 -8.53 -19.30
C ASP A 338 -14.11 -9.10 -20.72
N GLY A 339 -13.12 -8.66 -21.50
CA GLY A 339 -12.88 -9.10 -22.89
C GLY A 339 -11.46 -9.59 -23.18
N ALA A 340 -10.65 -9.86 -22.15
CA ALA A 340 -9.25 -10.29 -22.27
C ALA A 340 -9.01 -11.74 -21.84
#